data_AF-A0A520KRZ3-F1
#
_entry.id   AF-A0A520KRZ3-F1
#
_cell.length_a   1.000
_cell.length_b   1.000
_cell.length_c   1.000
_cell.angle_alpha   90.00
_cell.angle_beta   90.00
_cell.angle_gamma   90.00
#
_symmetry.space_group_name_H-M   'P 1'
#
loop_
_entity.id
_entity.type
_entity.pdbx_description
1 polymer ?
#
loop_
_entity_poly.entity_id
_entity_poly.type
_entity_poly.pdbx_seq_one_letter_code
_entity_poly.pdbx_strand_id
1 'polypeptide(L)'
;DALKKGYDECMKLAKEYPSVKVNKLDKYRRFFYYDKEKCIACGWCQGVCPNGAIIKEGIYIGTVSIKNELCPENCRVCMDVCPCKAIYGSPLRVDQSYCMLCGACKESCPEDAITIKRDKIFAEDGHSGTWIFAVRKLLGDKMYANELYEKSIINLKKIM
;
A
#
# COMPACT_ATOMS: atom_id res chain seq x y z
N ASP A 1 29.96 -27.34 2.32
CA ASP A 1 29.87 -25.96 1.82
C ASP A 1 29.37 -25.03 2.92
N ALA A 2 30.20 -24.11 3.39
CA ALA A 2 29.92 -23.27 4.57
C ALA A 2 28.68 -22.38 4.38
N LEU A 3 28.39 -22.02 3.12
CA LEU A 3 27.19 -21.26 2.72
C LEU A 3 25.89 -22.02 2.98
N LYS A 4 25.86 -23.34 2.72
CA LYS A 4 24.67 -24.17 2.93
C LYS A 4 24.36 -24.36 4.43
N LYS A 5 25.40 -24.59 5.24
CA LYS A 5 25.26 -24.66 6.71
C LYS A 5 24.71 -23.35 7.29
N GLY A 6 25.26 -22.20 6.88
CA GLY A 6 24.79 -20.90 7.35
C GLY A 6 23.34 -20.58 6.94
N TYR A 7 22.94 -20.98 5.74
CA TYR A 7 21.55 -20.85 5.27
C TYR A 7 20.58 -21.71 6.09
N ASP A 8 20.88 -23.00 6.25
CA ASP A 8 20.01 -23.94 6.97
C ASP A 8 19.83 -23.54 8.44
N GLU A 9 20.89 -23.02 9.07
CA GLU A 9 20.87 -22.49 10.43
C GLU A 9 20.04 -21.20 10.55
N CYS A 10 20.19 -20.28 9.59
CA CYS A 10 19.37 -19.08 9.51
C CYS A 10 17.88 -19.41 9.34
N MET A 11 17.55 -20.42 8.51
CA MET A 11 16.17 -20.84 8.28
C MET A 11 15.53 -21.54 9.48
N LYS A 12 16.32 -22.23 10.33
CA LYS A 12 15.82 -22.75 11.62
C LYS A 12 15.48 -21.60 12.58
N LEU A 13 16.39 -20.62 12.70
CA LEU A 13 16.19 -19.45 13.56
C LEU A 13 15.05 -18.55 13.09
N ALA A 14 14.83 -18.45 11.78
CA ALA A 14 13.70 -17.71 11.20
C ALA A 14 12.34 -18.31 11.58
N LYS A 15 12.25 -19.64 11.81
CA LYS A 15 11.00 -20.30 12.24
C LYS A 15 10.62 -19.98 13.69
N GLU A 16 11.62 -19.70 14.52
CA GLU A 16 11.42 -19.41 15.95
C GLU A 16 11.22 -17.90 16.20
N TYR A 17 11.47 -17.06 15.19
CA TYR A 17 11.15 -15.65 15.22
C TYR A 17 9.63 -15.43 15.08
N PRO A 18 9.00 -14.51 15.83
CA PRO A 18 9.60 -13.50 16.71
C PRO A 18 9.79 -13.93 18.17
N SER A 19 9.43 -15.16 18.52
CA SER A 19 9.41 -15.68 19.89
C SER A 19 10.80 -15.73 20.52
N VAL A 20 11.83 -16.09 19.74
CA VAL A 20 13.24 -16.09 20.17
C VAL A 20 14.04 -15.09 19.35
N LYS A 21 14.47 -14.00 19.99
CA LYS A 21 15.33 -12.99 19.35
C LYS A 21 16.79 -13.46 19.39
N VAL A 22 17.35 -13.76 18.22
CA VAL A 22 18.78 -14.04 18.07
C VAL A 22 19.63 -12.82 18.39
N ASN A 23 20.65 -13.01 19.23
CA ASN A 23 21.68 -12.01 19.48
C ASN A 23 22.64 -11.95 18.27
N LYS A 24 22.24 -11.22 17.23
CA LYS A 24 23.08 -11.01 16.05
C LYS A 24 24.22 -10.07 16.44
N LEU A 25 25.46 -10.51 16.23
CA LEU A 25 26.65 -9.66 16.34
C LEU A 25 26.45 -8.39 15.49
N ASP A 26 26.82 -7.22 16.02
CA ASP A 26 26.65 -5.93 15.35
C ASP A 26 27.25 -5.88 13.94
N LYS A 27 28.29 -6.68 13.67
CA LYS A 27 28.89 -6.84 12.32
C LYS A 27 27.92 -7.32 11.24
N TYR A 28 26.79 -7.93 11.62
CA TYR A 28 25.75 -8.39 10.70
C TYR A 28 24.52 -7.46 10.65
N ARG A 29 24.45 -6.44 11.53
CA ARG A 29 23.44 -5.39 11.43
C ARG A 29 23.89 -4.39 10.38
N ARG A 30 23.33 -4.51 9.18
CA ARG A 30 23.42 -3.47 8.16
C ARG A 30 22.31 -2.45 8.37
N PHE A 31 22.60 -1.19 8.11
CA PHE A 31 21.59 -0.13 8.09
C PHE A 31 20.81 -0.20 6.78
N PHE A 32 19.48 -0.16 6.88
CA PHE A 32 18.60 0.06 5.75
C PHE A 32 18.31 1.56 5.67
N TYR A 33 18.79 2.20 4.60
CA TYR A 33 18.51 3.59 4.32
C TYR A 33 17.55 3.68 3.13
N TYR A 34 16.54 4.53 3.24
CA TYR A 34 15.69 4.91 2.13
C TYR A 34 15.48 6.42 2.14
N ASP A 35 15.34 6.99 0.95
CA ASP A 35 15.03 8.39 0.77
C ASP A 35 13.53 8.61 0.98
N LYS A 36 13.19 9.38 2.02
CA LYS A 36 11.80 9.64 2.41
C LYS A 36 11.06 10.50 1.38
N GLU A 37 11.77 11.38 0.68
CA GLU A 37 11.18 12.29 -0.31
C GLU A 37 10.85 11.55 -1.61
N LYS A 38 11.64 10.52 -1.96
CA LYS A 38 11.38 9.67 -3.13
C LYS A 38 10.41 8.53 -2.85
N CYS A 39 10.16 8.20 -1.58
CA CYS A 39 9.30 7.08 -1.23
C CYS A 39 7.82 7.41 -1.46
N ILE A 40 7.18 6.68 -2.38
CA ILE A 40 5.73 6.81 -2.67
C ILE A 40 4.86 5.82 -1.88
N ALA A 41 5.42 5.11 -0.90
CA ALA A 41 4.73 4.07 -0.13
C ALA A 41 4.06 2.99 -1.03
N CYS A 42 4.74 2.51 -2.08
CA CYS A 42 4.18 1.46 -2.95
C CYS A 42 4.01 0.12 -2.20
N GLY A 43 4.98 -0.28 -1.38
CA GLY A 43 4.92 -1.51 -0.58
C GLY A 43 5.79 -2.66 -1.09
N TRP A 44 6.54 -2.48 -2.19
CA TRP A 44 7.47 -3.50 -2.69
C TRP A 44 8.47 -3.96 -1.63
N CYS A 45 9.04 -3.03 -0.86
CA CYS A 45 9.97 -3.35 0.23
C CYS A 45 9.36 -4.25 1.32
N GLN A 46 8.08 -4.06 1.65
CA GLN A 46 7.33 -4.97 2.54
C GLN A 46 7.16 -6.34 1.88
N GLY A 47 6.70 -6.37 0.63
CA GLY A 47 6.40 -7.61 -0.09
C GLY A 47 7.62 -8.50 -0.36
N VAL A 48 8.78 -7.90 -0.66
CA VAL A 48 10.02 -8.65 -0.93
C VAL A 48 10.76 -9.07 0.34
N CYS A 49 10.41 -8.52 1.51
CA CYS A 49 11.13 -8.81 2.75
C CYS A 49 10.73 -10.18 3.31
N PRO A 50 11.61 -11.20 3.31
CA PRO A 50 11.25 -12.54 3.76
C PRO A 50 10.98 -12.61 5.28
N ASN A 51 11.46 -11.62 6.02
CA ASN A 51 11.36 -11.57 7.48
C ASN A 51 10.18 -10.70 7.98
N GLY A 52 9.42 -10.07 7.07
CA GLY A 52 8.36 -9.13 7.45
C GLY A 52 8.86 -7.93 8.27
N ALA A 53 10.12 -7.53 8.10
CA ALA A 53 10.74 -6.48 8.90
C ALA A 53 10.31 -5.05 8.50
N ILE A 54 9.65 -4.91 7.36
CA ILE A 54 9.22 -3.63 6.80
C ILE A 54 7.71 -3.64 6.71
N ILE A 55 7.08 -2.60 7.26
CA ILE A 55 5.64 -2.39 7.19
C ILE A 55 5.38 -1.12 6.38
N LYS A 56 4.48 -1.20 5.42
CA LYS A 56 4.01 -0.08 4.59
C LYS A 56 2.65 0.38 5.11
N GLU A 57 2.61 1.62 5.56
CA GLU A 57 1.39 2.37 5.82
C GLU A 57 1.13 3.29 4.62
N GLY A 58 0.04 3.06 3.91
CA GLY A 58 -0.39 3.89 2.77
C GLY A 58 -1.39 4.95 3.20
N ILE A 59 -1.60 5.96 2.35
CA ILE A 59 -2.59 7.03 2.61
C ILE A 59 -4.03 6.54 2.39
N TYR A 60 -4.23 5.59 1.48
CA TYR A 60 -5.57 5.12 1.12
C TYR A 60 -5.73 3.63 1.42
N ILE A 61 -6.94 3.24 1.81
CA ILE A 61 -7.43 1.86 1.74
C ILE A 61 -8.54 1.83 0.70
N GLY A 62 -8.57 0.80 -0.14
CA GLY A 62 -9.53 0.69 -1.22
C GLY A 62 -9.13 -0.34 -2.26
N THR A 63 -9.80 -0.28 -3.41
CA THR A 63 -9.61 -1.21 -4.52
C THR A 63 -9.59 -0.51 -5.87
N VAL A 64 -8.87 -1.11 -6.83
CA VAL A 64 -8.90 -0.75 -8.24
C VAL A 64 -9.36 -1.94 -9.08
N SER A 65 -10.27 -1.72 -10.01
CA SER A 65 -10.69 -2.73 -10.97
C SER A 65 -10.54 -2.23 -12.41
N ILE A 66 -10.24 -3.16 -13.32
CA ILE A 66 -10.10 -2.91 -14.76
C ILE A 66 -11.11 -3.78 -15.50
N LYS A 67 -11.99 -3.15 -16.28
CA LYS A 67 -12.91 -3.81 -17.22
C LYS A 67 -12.16 -4.11 -18.52
N ASN A 68 -11.55 -5.29 -18.58
CA ASN A 68 -10.69 -5.68 -19.71
C ASN A 68 -11.46 -5.75 -21.04
N GLU A 69 -12.76 -6.00 -20.99
CA GLU A 69 -13.67 -6.04 -22.13
C GLU A 69 -13.82 -4.69 -22.85
N LEU A 70 -13.51 -3.58 -22.19
CA LEU A 70 -13.51 -2.24 -22.79
C LEU A 70 -12.15 -1.87 -23.40
N CYS A 71 -11.11 -2.65 -23.14
CA CYS A 71 -9.75 -2.29 -23.56
C CYS A 71 -9.51 -2.65 -25.03
N PRO A 72 -8.84 -1.79 -25.82
CA PRO A 72 -8.38 -2.14 -27.15
C PRO A 72 -7.35 -3.27 -27.07
N GLU A 73 -7.18 -3.99 -28.17
CA GLU A 73 -6.21 -5.07 -28.26
C GLU A 73 -4.80 -4.55 -27.92
N ASN A 74 -4.08 -5.28 -27.06
CA ASN A 74 -2.72 -4.96 -26.63
C ASN A 74 -2.52 -3.59 -25.95
N CYS A 75 -3.58 -2.94 -25.46
CA CYS A 75 -3.46 -1.68 -24.70
C CYS A 75 -2.65 -1.86 -23.40
N ARG A 76 -1.75 -0.89 -23.11
CA ARG A 76 -0.87 -0.90 -21.92
C ARG A 76 -0.75 0.45 -21.20
N VAL A 77 -1.56 1.45 -21.57
CA VAL A 77 -1.44 2.83 -21.03
C VAL A 77 -1.43 2.88 -19.50
N CYS A 78 -2.33 2.13 -18.85
CA CYS A 78 -2.40 2.10 -17.39
C CYS A 78 -1.20 1.40 -16.74
N MET A 79 -0.55 0.47 -17.43
CA MET A 79 0.68 -0.19 -17.01
C MET A 79 1.85 0.80 -17.03
N ASP A 80 1.97 1.56 -18.12
CA ASP A 80 3.07 2.50 -18.33
C ASP A 80 2.99 3.71 -17.38
N VAL A 81 1.79 4.20 -17.09
CA VAL A 81 1.60 5.33 -16.17
C VAL A 81 1.73 4.93 -14.70
N CYS A 82 1.68 3.64 -14.36
CA CYS A 82 1.63 3.21 -12.96
C CYS A 82 3.01 3.37 -12.28
N PRO A 83 3.20 4.34 -11.36
CA PRO A 83 4.50 4.54 -10.72
C PRO A 83 4.87 3.38 -9.79
N CYS A 84 3.86 2.63 -9.33
CA CYS A 84 4.05 1.48 -8.44
C CYS A 84 4.37 0.19 -9.21
N LYS A 85 4.21 0.15 -10.53
CA LYS A 85 4.27 -1.10 -11.32
C LYS A 85 3.33 -2.19 -10.78
N ALA A 86 2.15 -1.77 -10.29
CA ALA A 86 1.16 -2.65 -9.69
C ALA A 86 0.22 -3.30 -10.72
N ILE A 87 0.29 -2.89 -11.99
CA ILE A 87 -0.57 -3.36 -13.08
C ILE A 87 0.27 -4.19 -14.05
N TYR A 88 -0.20 -5.37 -14.44
CA TYR A 88 0.53 -6.29 -15.33
C TYR A 88 -0.41 -7.27 -16.05
N GLY A 89 0.13 -8.00 -17.04
CA GLY A 89 -0.58 -9.08 -17.74
C GLY A 89 -1.41 -8.65 -18.96
N SER A 90 -1.95 -9.64 -19.68
CA SER A 90 -2.93 -9.49 -20.77
C SER A 90 -3.81 -10.75 -20.75
N PRO A 91 -5.02 -10.72 -20.13
CA PRO A 91 -5.73 -9.55 -19.61
C PRO A 91 -5.02 -8.87 -18.43
N LEU A 92 -5.21 -7.55 -18.33
CA LEU A 92 -4.65 -6.67 -17.31
C LEU A 92 -5.19 -7.02 -15.92
N ARG A 93 -4.28 -7.08 -14.95
CA ARG A 93 -4.55 -7.33 -13.52
C ARG A 93 -3.87 -6.28 -12.68
N VAL A 94 -4.45 -6.00 -11.51
CA VAL A 94 -3.89 -5.06 -10.53
C VAL A 94 -3.58 -5.81 -9.23
N ASP A 95 -2.34 -5.75 -8.77
CA ASP A 95 -1.98 -6.17 -7.43
C ASP A 95 -2.28 -5.03 -6.44
N GLN A 96 -3.35 -5.20 -5.66
CA GLN A 96 -3.81 -4.22 -4.69
C GLN A 96 -2.78 -3.98 -3.58
N SER A 97 -1.91 -4.95 -3.29
CA SER A 97 -0.88 -4.83 -2.25
C SER A 97 0.14 -3.74 -2.59
N TYR A 98 0.42 -3.54 -3.88
CA TYR A 98 1.37 -2.54 -4.38
C TYR A 98 0.72 -1.26 -4.90
N CYS A 99 -0.60 -1.27 -5.09
CA CYS A 99 -1.34 -0.09 -5.52
C CYS A 99 -1.42 0.95 -4.38
N MET A 100 -1.09 2.20 -4.68
CA MET A 100 -1.25 3.32 -3.75
C MET A 100 -2.54 4.13 -3.97
N LEU A 101 -3.43 3.69 -4.88
CA LEU A 101 -4.72 4.33 -5.17
C LEU A 101 -4.61 5.81 -5.59
N CYS A 102 -3.54 6.18 -6.30
CA CYS A 102 -3.27 7.59 -6.68
C CYS A 102 -4.26 8.14 -7.73
N GLY A 103 -4.73 7.30 -8.66
CA GLY A 103 -5.65 7.73 -9.71
C GLY A 103 -5.05 7.86 -11.11
N ALA A 104 -3.72 7.82 -11.25
CA ALA A 104 -3.04 8.06 -12.52
C ALA A 104 -3.52 7.12 -13.65
N CYS A 105 -3.71 5.83 -13.34
CA CYS A 105 -4.21 4.86 -14.31
C CYS A 105 -5.62 5.20 -14.81
N LYS A 106 -6.53 5.60 -13.91
CA LYS A 106 -7.89 6.00 -14.27
C LYS A 106 -7.87 7.22 -15.19
N GLU A 107 -7.13 8.24 -14.81
CA GLU A 107 -7.08 9.50 -15.58
C GLU A 107 -6.46 9.31 -16.97
N SER A 108 -5.46 8.44 -17.08
CA SER A 108 -4.82 8.14 -18.37
C SER A 108 -5.64 7.23 -19.29
N CYS A 109 -6.71 6.60 -18.80
CA CYS A 109 -7.41 5.55 -19.53
C CYS A 109 -8.32 6.15 -20.61
N PRO A 110 -8.07 5.92 -21.91
CA PRO A 110 -8.88 6.51 -22.97
C PRO A 110 -10.30 5.94 -23.03
N GLU A 111 -10.51 4.72 -22.52
CA GLU A 111 -11.79 4.00 -22.56
C GLU A 111 -12.59 4.08 -21.25
N ASP A 112 -12.11 4.84 -20.26
CA ASP A 112 -12.67 4.88 -18.90
C ASP A 112 -12.90 3.48 -18.29
N ALA A 113 -12.03 2.53 -18.62
CA ALA A 113 -12.15 1.12 -18.23
C ALA A 113 -11.78 0.86 -16.75
N ILE A 114 -11.35 1.87 -16.00
CA ILE A 114 -10.74 1.73 -14.68
C ILE A 114 -11.59 2.40 -13.62
N THR A 115 -11.98 1.61 -12.61
CA THR A 115 -12.70 2.11 -11.43
C THR A 115 -11.78 2.06 -10.22
N ILE A 116 -11.77 3.16 -9.45
CA ILE A 116 -11.04 3.26 -8.19
C ILE A 116 -12.04 3.55 -7.09
N LYS A 117 -12.07 2.70 -6.07
CA LYS A 117 -12.85 2.87 -4.85
C LYS A 117 -11.89 3.13 -3.69
N ARG A 118 -12.06 4.25 -2.99
CA ARG A 118 -11.33 4.57 -1.76
C ARG A 118 -12.29 4.42 -0.59
N ASP A 119 -12.00 3.47 0.28
CA ASP A 119 -12.80 3.16 1.47
C ASP A 119 -12.35 3.96 2.70
N LYS A 120 -11.05 4.27 2.78
CA LYS A 120 -10.47 5.08 3.87
C LYS A 120 -9.33 5.95 3.37
N ILE A 121 -9.17 7.12 3.97
CA ILE A 121 -8.02 8.00 3.82
C ILE A 121 -7.41 8.26 5.19
N PHE A 122 -6.10 8.14 5.30
CA PHE A 122 -5.36 8.52 6.50
C PHE A 122 -4.95 9.97 6.35
N ALA A 123 -5.72 10.84 6.98
CA ALA A 123 -5.55 12.27 6.92
C ALA A 123 -5.75 12.88 8.32
N GLU A 124 -5.09 14.01 8.57
CA GLU A 124 -5.19 14.74 9.86
C GLU A 124 -6.63 15.20 10.13
N ASP A 125 -6.90 15.81 11.28
CA ASP A 125 -8.27 16.20 11.65
C ASP A 125 -8.84 17.39 10.86
N GLY A 126 -8.10 17.87 9.86
CA GLY A 126 -8.48 18.99 9.03
C GLY A 126 -8.48 20.31 9.80
N HIS A 127 -8.41 21.42 9.08
CA HIS A 127 -8.35 22.76 9.68
C HIS A 127 -9.50 23.67 9.21
N SER A 128 -10.39 23.17 8.33
CA SER A 128 -11.51 23.95 7.79
C SER A 128 -12.61 23.06 7.20
N GLY A 129 -13.81 23.63 7.04
CA GLY A 129 -14.91 22.98 6.31
C GLY A 129 -14.53 22.63 4.85
N THR A 130 -13.65 23.43 4.23
CA THR A 130 -13.14 23.16 2.87
C THR A 130 -12.31 21.88 2.82
N TRP A 131 -11.45 21.67 3.82
CA TRP A 131 -10.65 20.45 3.92
C TRP A 131 -11.55 19.22 4.07
N ILE A 132 -12.55 19.30 4.96
CA ILE A 132 -13.57 18.27 5.17
C ILE A 132 -14.29 17.93 3.85
N PHE A 133 -14.69 18.95 3.10
CA PHE A 133 -15.39 18.77 1.84
C PHE A 133 -14.52 18.12 0.76
N ALA A 134 -13.23 18.45 0.71
CA ALA A 134 -12.28 17.83 -0.22
C ALA A 134 -12.10 16.34 0.10
N VAL A 135 -11.90 15.98 1.36
CA VAL A 135 -11.79 14.58 1.80
C VAL A 135 -13.08 13.81 1.51
N ARG A 136 -14.24 14.42 1.77
CA ARG A 136 -15.55 13.85 1.43
C ARG A 136 -15.68 13.54 -0.06
N LYS A 137 -15.19 14.41 -0.95
CA LYS A 137 -15.19 14.16 -2.40
C LYS A 137 -14.28 12.99 -2.80
N LEU A 138 -13.17 12.77 -2.08
CA LEU A 138 -12.23 11.70 -2.38
C LEU A 138 -12.74 10.31 -1.94
N LEU A 139 -13.51 10.23 -0.85
CA LEU A 139 -14.08 8.98 -0.30
C LEU A 139 -15.52 8.70 -0.73
N GLY A 140 -16.29 9.75 -1.02
CA GLY A 140 -17.74 9.70 -1.11
C GLY A 140 -18.43 9.88 0.25
N ASP A 141 -19.68 10.36 0.23
CA ASP A 141 -20.40 10.79 1.43
C ASP A 141 -20.56 9.68 2.48
N LYS A 142 -20.88 8.46 2.05
CA LYS A 142 -21.10 7.32 2.97
C LYS A 142 -19.83 6.89 3.69
N MET A 143 -18.71 6.80 2.98
CA MET A 143 -17.43 6.38 3.58
C MET A 143 -16.89 7.45 4.52
N TYR A 144 -17.05 8.73 4.17
CA TYR A 144 -16.67 9.83 5.04
C TYR A 144 -17.47 9.87 6.35
N ALA A 145 -18.79 9.61 6.29
CA ALA A 145 -19.62 9.53 7.50
C ALA A 145 -19.15 8.41 8.46
N ASN A 146 -18.74 7.26 7.91
CA ASN A 146 -18.18 6.17 8.71
C ASN A 146 -16.86 6.57 9.38
N GLU A 147 -15.98 7.28 8.67
CA GLU A 147 -14.70 7.76 9.22
C GLU A 147 -14.93 8.72 10.40
N LEU A 148 -15.85 9.68 10.27
CA LEU A 148 -16.22 10.59 11.35
C LEU A 148 -16.76 9.83 12.57
N TYR A 149 -17.60 8.82 12.33
CA TYR A 149 -18.14 7.99 13.40
C TYR A 149 -17.04 7.22 14.14
N GLU A 150 -16.12 6.57 13.42
CA GLU A 150 -14.95 5.89 14.01
C GLU A 150 -14.09 6.85 14.86
N LYS A 151 -13.78 8.03 14.31
CA LYS A 151 -13.00 9.07 15.02
C LYS A 151 -13.73 9.54 16.29
N SER A 152 -15.05 9.72 16.23
CA SER A 152 -15.86 10.12 17.39
C SER A 152 -15.82 9.09 18.52
N ILE A 153 -15.90 7.80 18.20
CA ILE A 153 -15.78 6.71 19.19
C ILE A 153 -14.39 6.68 19.81
N ILE A 154 -13.34 6.83 19.00
CA ILE A 154 -11.95 6.85 19.51
C ILE A 154 -11.76 8.01 20.48
N ASN A 155 -12.28 9.20 20.15
CA ASN A 155 -12.19 10.36 21.03
C ASN A 155 -12.99 10.16 22.33
N LEU A 156 -14.18 9.57 22.26
CA LEU A 156 -14.95 9.21 23.47
C LEU A 156 -14.17 8.26 24.39
N LYS A 157 -13.52 7.23 23.82
CA LYS A 157 -12.68 6.29 24.57
C LYS A 157 -11.43 6.90 25.21
N LYS A 158 -10.95 8.05 24.72
CA LYS A 158 -9.82 8.77 25.34
C LYS A 158 -10.24 9.62 26.55
N ILE A 159 -11.54 9.91 26.67
CA ILE A 159 -12.12 10.75 27.73
C ILE A 159 -12.65 9.88 28.89
N MET A 160 -12.87 8.58 28.64
CA MET A 160 -13.19 7.56 29.65
C MET A 160 -11.92 6.92 30.21
#